data_AF-A0A1H4E718-F1
#
_entry.id   AF-A0A1H4E718-F1
#
_cell.length_a   1.000
_cell.length_b   1.000
_cell.length_c   1.000
_cell.angle_alpha   90.00
_cell.angle_beta   90.00
_cell.angle_gamma   90.00
#
_symmetry.space_group_name_H-M   'P 1'
#
loop_
_entity.id
_entity.type
_entity.pdbx_description
1 polymer ?
#
loop_
_entity_poly.entity_id
_entity_poly.type
_entity_poly.pdbx_seq_one_letter_code
_entity_poly.pdbx_strand_id
1 'polypeptide(L)'
;MKKTLLLLTVLVGFISCKEEAVNKPDNLIARDKMIDVMYDLSILDAVKYQNPASVDTFKINPSQYIYKKYKIDSVQFAQSNIYYASTYIDYKEMYDEIIKRIDSKKTVLDSLVKKQEKKEAKATADSIKRIKVTPLKTDSLALKKGSIARKKKKDTLRIQ
;
A
#
# COMPACT_ATOMS: atom_id res chain seq x y z
N MET A 1 -29.61 -20.95 -56.46
CA MET A 1 -29.93 -21.57 -55.16
C MET A 1 -28.70 -21.71 -54.25
N LYS A 2 -27.55 -22.24 -54.70
CA LYS A 2 -26.33 -22.34 -53.85
C LYS A 2 -25.73 -20.98 -53.45
N LYS A 3 -25.71 -20.01 -54.37
CA LYS A 3 -25.19 -18.65 -54.14
C LYS A 3 -26.05 -17.83 -53.17
N THR A 4 -27.37 -18.00 -53.22
CA THR A 4 -28.32 -17.32 -52.32
C THR A 4 -28.28 -17.89 -50.91
N LEU A 5 -28.07 -19.21 -50.78
CA LEU A 5 -27.87 -19.86 -49.48
C LEU A 5 -26.58 -19.39 -48.81
N LEU A 6 -25.48 -19.27 -49.56
CA LEU A 6 -24.20 -18.79 -49.07
C LEU A 6 -24.28 -17.32 -48.61
N LEU A 7 -25.03 -16.49 -49.34
CA LEU A 7 -25.26 -15.09 -48.99
C LEU A 7 -26.12 -14.95 -47.72
N LEU A 8 -27.10 -15.83 -47.51
CA LEU A 8 -27.90 -15.91 -46.29
C LEU A 8 -27.05 -16.36 -45.09
N THR A 9 -26.18 -17.36 -45.26
CA THR A 9 -25.25 -17.81 -44.19
C THR A 9 -24.26 -16.71 -43.79
N VAL A 10 -23.73 -15.97 -44.75
CA VAL A 10 -22.85 -14.82 -44.49
C VAL A 10 -23.60 -13.71 -43.75
N LEU A 11 -24.86 -13.43 -44.13
CA LEU A 11 -25.67 -12.39 -43.50
C LEU A 11 -26.05 -12.74 -42.04
N VAL A 12 -26.33 -14.01 -41.75
CA VAL A 12 -26.61 -14.48 -40.38
C VAL A 12 -25.34 -14.49 -39.51
N GLY A 13 -24.15 -14.65 -40.09
CA GLY A 13 -22.87 -14.60 -39.38
C GLY A 13 -22.49 -13.23 -38.79
N PHE A 14 -23.12 -12.14 -39.23
CA PHE A 14 -22.90 -10.79 -38.68
C PHE A 14 -23.83 -10.44 -37.51
N ILE A 15 -24.82 -11.28 -37.21
CA ILE A 15 -25.64 -11.16 -36.00
C ILE A 15 -24.86 -11.85 -34.86
N SER A 16 -23.70 -11.31 -34.52
CA SER A 16 -23.08 -11.61 -33.24
C SER A 16 -24.02 -11.03 -32.19
N CYS A 17 -24.75 -11.90 -31.49
CA CYS A 17 -25.48 -11.52 -30.29
C CYS A 17 -24.50 -10.79 -29.39
N LYS A 18 -24.69 -9.48 -29.26
CA LYS A 18 -23.98 -8.64 -28.29
C LYS A 18 -24.59 -8.95 -26.92
N GLU A 19 -24.43 -10.20 -26.50
CA GLU A 19 -24.85 -10.65 -25.19
C GLU A 19 -23.94 -9.94 -24.20
N GLU A 20 -24.52 -9.25 -23.21
CA GLU A 20 -23.72 -8.70 -22.12
C GLU A 20 -22.95 -9.88 -21.51
N ALA A 21 -21.62 -9.85 -21.63
CA ALA A 21 -20.78 -11.00 -21.28
C ALA A 21 -20.97 -11.41 -19.81
N VAL A 22 -21.49 -10.51 -18.97
CA VAL A 22 -21.82 -10.74 -17.57
C VAL A 22 -23.14 -10.04 -17.23
N ASN A 23 -24.12 -10.81 -16.74
CA ASN A 23 -25.36 -10.25 -16.21
C ASN A 23 -25.13 -9.54 -14.87
N LYS A 24 -25.91 -8.48 -14.62
CA LYS A 24 -25.88 -7.77 -13.35
C LYS A 24 -26.37 -8.68 -12.20
N PRO A 25 -25.56 -8.90 -11.15
CA PRO A 25 -25.98 -9.71 -10.01
C PRO A 25 -27.02 -8.97 -9.14
N ASP A 26 -27.98 -9.71 -8.57
CA ASP A 26 -29.04 -9.14 -7.73
C ASP A 26 -28.49 -8.38 -6.52
N ASN A 27 -27.42 -8.91 -5.92
CA ASN A 27 -26.77 -8.34 -4.74
C ASN A 27 -25.53 -7.51 -5.10
N LEU A 28 -25.55 -6.76 -6.20
CA LEU A 28 -24.41 -5.94 -6.62
C LEU A 28 -23.96 -4.94 -5.53
N ILE A 29 -22.67 -4.93 -5.20
CA ILE A 29 -22.05 -3.87 -4.40
C ILE A 29 -22.07 -2.59 -5.22
N ALA A 30 -22.69 -1.52 -4.72
CA ALA A 30 -22.71 -0.23 -5.41
C ALA A 30 -21.29 0.26 -5.75
N ARG A 31 -21.12 0.93 -6.89
CA ARG A 31 -19.81 1.33 -7.45
C ARG A 31 -18.94 2.07 -6.43
N ASP A 32 -19.47 3.12 -5.82
CA ASP A 32 -18.73 3.93 -4.85
C ASP A 32 -18.31 3.11 -3.62
N LYS A 33 -19.20 2.21 -3.17
CA LYS A 33 -18.89 1.27 -2.09
C LYS A 33 -17.81 0.26 -2.51
N MET A 34 -17.81 -0.19 -3.76
CA MET A 34 -16.80 -1.10 -4.30
C MET A 34 -15.43 -0.39 -4.39
N ILE A 35 -15.40 0.89 -4.75
CA ILE A 35 -14.19 1.72 -4.73
C ILE A 35 -13.62 1.83 -3.32
N ASP A 36 -14.47 2.06 -2.32
CA ASP A 36 -14.05 2.08 -0.91
C ASP A 36 -13.49 0.72 -0.45
N VAL A 37 -14.17 -0.37 -0.81
CA VAL A 37 -13.74 -1.76 -0.55
C VAL A 37 -12.36 -2.02 -1.16
N MET A 38 -12.19 -1.71 -2.45
CA MET A 38 -10.96 -1.91 -3.20
C MET A 38 -9.82 -1.03 -2.68
N TYR A 39 -10.11 0.21 -2.29
CA TYR A 39 -9.15 1.12 -1.69
C TYR A 39 -8.59 0.54 -0.38
N ASP A 40 -9.46 0.16 0.55
CA ASP A 40 -9.01 -0.38 1.84
C ASP A 40 -8.29 -1.73 1.68
N LEU A 41 -8.77 -2.60 0.78
CA LEU A 41 -8.11 -3.85 0.47
C LEU A 41 -6.68 -3.60 -0.04
N SER A 42 -6.51 -2.63 -0.94
CA SER A 42 -5.20 -2.24 -1.48
C SER A 42 -4.25 -1.72 -0.38
N ILE A 43 -4.77 -0.95 0.59
CA ILE A 43 -3.96 -0.49 1.73
C ILE A 43 -3.54 -1.67 2.62
N LEU A 44 -4.46 -2.60 2.91
CA LEU A 44 -4.16 -3.78 3.72
C LEU A 44 -3.14 -4.69 3.04
N ASP A 45 -3.25 -4.87 1.73
CA ASP A 45 -2.29 -5.64 0.94
C ASP A 45 -0.91 -4.97 0.92
N ALA A 46 -0.85 -3.64 0.78
CA ALA A 46 0.41 -2.90 0.87
C ALA A 46 1.07 -3.04 2.25
N VAL A 47 0.29 -2.98 3.35
CA VAL A 47 0.80 -3.20 4.71
C VAL A 47 1.34 -4.62 4.87
N LYS A 48 0.59 -5.63 4.41
CA LYS A 48 1.02 -7.02 4.43
C LYS A 48 2.31 -7.22 3.63
N TYR A 49 2.43 -6.60 2.46
CA TYR A 49 3.63 -6.70 1.63
C TYR A 49 4.84 -6.01 2.28
N GLN A 50 4.65 -4.83 2.86
CA GLN A 50 5.73 -4.06 3.49
C GLN A 50 6.21 -4.67 4.81
N ASN A 51 5.30 -5.30 5.56
CA ASN A 51 5.62 -5.98 6.81
C ASN A 51 4.81 -7.29 6.92
N PRO A 52 5.32 -8.42 6.37
CA PRO A 52 4.61 -9.69 6.40
C PRO A 52 4.29 -10.17 7.82
N ALA A 53 5.17 -9.92 8.79
CA ALA A 53 4.99 -10.31 10.19
C ALA A 53 3.82 -9.56 10.87
N SER A 54 3.36 -8.44 10.30
CA SER A 54 2.22 -7.69 10.83
C SER A 54 0.92 -8.50 10.83
N VAL A 55 0.71 -9.35 9.82
CA VAL A 55 -0.51 -10.18 9.71
C VAL A 55 -0.62 -11.14 10.87
N ASP A 56 0.47 -11.82 11.22
CA ASP A 56 0.53 -12.77 12.34
C ASP A 56 0.48 -12.04 13.68
N THR A 57 1.20 -10.91 13.79
CA THR A 57 1.26 -10.10 15.02
C THR A 57 -0.10 -9.53 15.39
N PHE A 58 -0.82 -8.96 14.42
CA PHE A 58 -2.13 -8.36 14.64
C PHE A 58 -3.27 -9.37 14.50
N LYS A 59 -2.99 -10.60 14.06
CA LYS A 59 -3.98 -11.66 13.77
C LYS A 59 -5.11 -11.15 12.86
N ILE A 60 -4.77 -10.32 11.88
CA ILE A 60 -5.75 -9.73 10.95
C ILE A 60 -5.78 -10.56 9.68
N ASN A 61 -6.98 -11.01 9.29
CA ASN A 61 -7.23 -11.47 7.93
C ASN A 61 -7.84 -10.33 7.10
N PRO A 62 -7.13 -9.80 6.08
CA PRO A 62 -7.60 -8.64 5.31
C PRO A 62 -8.99 -8.82 4.71
N SER A 63 -9.25 -9.94 4.04
CA SER A 63 -10.55 -10.21 3.41
C SER A 63 -11.68 -10.25 4.46
N GLN A 64 -11.47 -10.94 5.58
CA GLN A 64 -12.47 -11.01 6.66
C GLN A 64 -12.75 -9.64 7.28
N TYR A 65 -11.71 -8.82 7.45
CA TYR A 65 -11.86 -7.45 7.92
C TYR A 65 -12.71 -6.61 6.96
N ILE A 66 -12.44 -6.70 5.65
CA ILE A 66 -13.20 -6.01 4.61
C ILE A 66 -14.68 -6.42 4.61
N TYR A 67 -14.94 -7.73 4.63
CA TYR A 67 -16.31 -8.27 4.67
C TYR A 67 -17.09 -7.73 5.86
N LYS A 68 -16.47 -7.73 7.05
CA LYS A 68 -17.08 -7.18 8.27
C LYS A 68 -17.29 -5.66 8.19
N LYS A 69 -16.30 -4.90 7.73
CA LYS A 69 -16.35 -3.44 7.65
C LYS A 69 -17.46 -2.96 6.71
N TYR A 70 -17.58 -3.59 5.55
CA TYR A 70 -18.51 -3.17 4.51
C TYR A 70 -19.85 -3.91 4.53
N LYS A 71 -20.02 -4.89 5.44
CA LYS A 71 -21.22 -5.75 5.52
C LYS A 71 -21.51 -6.41 4.16
N ILE A 72 -20.49 -7.04 3.61
CA ILE A 72 -20.53 -7.81 2.36
C ILE A 72 -19.99 -9.21 2.63
N ASP A 73 -20.34 -10.18 1.78
CA ASP A 73 -19.75 -11.52 1.83
C ASP A 73 -18.81 -11.78 0.63
N SER A 74 -18.13 -12.93 0.66
CA SER A 74 -17.16 -13.30 -0.37
C SER A 74 -17.80 -13.53 -1.75
N VAL A 75 -19.03 -14.06 -1.78
CA VAL A 75 -19.75 -14.35 -3.02
C VAL A 75 -20.23 -13.05 -3.66
N GLN A 76 -20.84 -12.17 -2.86
CA GLN A 76 -21.27 -10.84 -3.26
C GLN A 76 -20.10 -10.04 -3.84
N PHE A 77 -18.96 -10.06 -3.14
CA PHE A 77 -17.74 -9.40 -3.60
C PHE A 77 -17.24 -9.97 -4.93
N ALA A 78 -17.12 -11.30 -5.04
CA ALA A 78 -16.63 -11.94 -6.26
C ALA A 78 -17.54 -11.66 -7.46
N GLN A 79 -18.85 -11.77 -7.30
CA GLN A 79 -19.83 -11.49 -8.36
C GLN A 79 -19.81 -10.02 -8.77
N SER A 80 -19.74 -9.11 -7.80
CA SER A 80 -19.65 -7.66 -8.09
C SER A 80 -18.34 -7.34 -8.81
N ASN A 81 -17.24 -7.97 -8.42
CA ASN A 81 -15.96 -7.79 -9.08
C ASN A 81 -15.98 -8.29 -10.53
N ILE A 82 -16.58 -9.45 -10.79
CA ILE A 82 -16.75 -9.98 -12.15
C ILE A 82 -17.63 -9.04 -12.99
N TYR A 83 -18.73 -8.54 -12.43
CA TYR A 83 -19.60 -7.57 -13.10
C TYR A 83 -18.85 -6.29 -13.47
N TYR A 84 -18.11 -5.68 -12.55
CA TYR A 84 -17.38 -4.47 -12.89
C TYR A 84 -16.19 -4.71 -13.82
N ALA A 85 -15.55 -5.88 -13.73
CA ALA A 85 -14.43 -6.25 -14.60
C ALA A 85 -14.88 -6.65 -16.01
N SER A 86 -16.19 -6.82 -16.27
CA SER A 86 -16.69 -7.15 -17.62
C SER A 86 -16.52 -6.01 -18.61
N THR A 87 -16.49 -4.77 -18.12
CA THR A 87 -16.27 -3.57 -18.91
C THR A 87 -14.93 -2.94 -18.53
N TYR A 88 -13.96 -3.03 -19.44
CA TYR A 88 -12.61 -2.50 -19.19
C TYR A 88 -12.60 -1.01 -18.80
N ILE A 89 -13.42 -0.19 -19.47
CA ILE A 89 -13.48 1.26 -19.21
C ILE A 89 -13.96 1.53 -17.78
N ASP A 90 -15.09 0.95 -17.38
CA ASP A 90 -15.65 1.14 -16.03
C ASP A 90 -14.68 0.67 -14.94
N TYR A 91 -14.06 -0.51 -15.16
CA TYR A 91 -13.09 -1.05 -14.21
C TYR A 91 -11.87 -0.15 -14.08
N LYS A 92 -11.34 0.34 -15.21
CA LYS A 92 -10.20 1.25 -15.22
C LYS A 92 -10.53 2.54 -14.47
N GLU A 93 -11.69 3.14 -14.70
CA GLU A 93 -12.08 4.39 -14.02
C GLU A 93 -12.15 4.23 -12.50
N MET A 94 -12.64 3.08 -12.01
CA MET A 94 -12.62 2.80 -10.57
C MET A 94 -11.19 2.74 -10.03
N TYR A 95 -10.26 2.07 -10.73
CA TYR A 95 -8.86 2.01 -10.32
C TYR A 95 -8.16 3.37 -10.39
N ASP A 96 -8.43 4.18 -11.41
CA ASP A 96 -7.90 5.54 -11.52
C ASP A 96 -8.33 6.39 -10.30
N GLU A 97 -9.58 6.25 -9.86
CA GLU A 97 -10.10 6.94 -8.67
C GLU A 97 -9.39 6.47 -7.39
N ILE A 98 -9.17 5.16 -7.24
CA ILE A 98 -8.43 4.58 -6.11
C ILE A 98 -6.99 5.11 -6.08
N ILE A 99 -6.29 5.08 -7.21
CA ILE A 99 -4.91 5.57 -7.35
C ILE A 99 -4.84 7.05 -7.00
N LYS A 100 -5.75 7.87 -7.56
CA LYS A 100 -5.82 9.31 -7.25
C LYS A 100 -6.02 9.57 -5.76
N ARG A 101 -6.87 8.79 -5.10
CA ARG A 101 -7.10 8.88 -3.64
C ARG A 101 -5.85 8.49 -2.85
N ILE A 102 -5.12 7.45 -3.27
CA ILE A 102 -3.85 7.04 -2.65
C ILE A 102 -2.80 8.14 -2.80
N ASP A 103 -2.61 8.66 -4.01
CA ASP A 103 -1.62 9.71 -4.31
C ASP A 103 -1.92 10.99 -3.53
N SER A 104 -3.18 11.42 -3.50
CA SER A 104 -3.59 12.59 -2.71
C SER A 104 -3.21 12.42 -1.24
N LYS A 105 -3.49 11.27 -0.63
CA LYS A 105 -3.13 11.01 0.77
C LYS A 105 -1.61 10.91 0.97
N LYS A 106 -0.89 10.30 0.04
CA LYS A 106 0.57 10.20 0.06
C LYS A 106 1.21 11.59 0.07
N THR A 107 0.81 12.48 -0.83
CA THR A 107 1.38 13.85 -0.91
C THR A 107 1.19 14.64 0.39
N VAL A 108 0.03 14.52 1.03
CA VAL A 108 -0.24 15.14 2.33
C VAL A 108 0.68 14.56 3.40
N LEU A 109 0.79 13.23 3.49
CA LEU A 109 1.65 12.56 4.48
C LEU A 109 3.13 12.90 4.28
N ASP A 110 3.63 12.85 3.05
CA ASP A 110 5.03 13.18 2.73
C ASP A 110 5.36 14.62 3.12
N SER A 111 4.42 15.55 2.94
CA SER A 111 4.58 16.95 3.33
C SER A 111 4.63 17.12 4.85
N LEU A 112 3.82 16.35 5.59
CA LEU A 112 3.81 16.36 7.06
C LEU A 112 5.11 15.78 7.62
N VAL A 113 5.58 14.65 7.09
CA VAL A 113 6.85 14.01 7.49
C VAL A 113 8.02 14.97 7.28
N LYS A 114 8.15 15.58 6.09
CA LYS A 114 9.20 16.57 5.81
C LYS A 114 9.15 17.78 6.76
N LYS A 115 7.95 18.24 7.13
CA LYS A 115 7.79 19.35 8.07
C LYS A 115 8.25 18.95 9.47
N GLN A 116 7.97 17.72 9.88
CA GLN A 116 8.36 17.18 11.18
C GLN A 116 9.89 16.97 11.25
N GLU A 117 10.48 16.33 10.24
CA GLU A 117 11.94 16.16 10.14
C GLU A 117 12.68 17.50 10.22
N LYS A 118 12.19 18.54 9.52
CA LYS A 118 12.76 19.89 9.59
C LYS A 118 12.66 20.51 10.99
N LYS A 119 11.57 20.26 11.72
CA LYS A 119 11.40 20.75 13.10
C LYS A 119 12.37 20.03 14.05
N GLU A 120 12.49 18.71 13.91
CA GLU A 120 13.40 17.89 14.73
C GLU A 120 14.87 18.22 14.44
N ALA A 121 15.24 18.42 13.17
CA ALA A 121 16.58 18.88 12.77
C ALA A 121 16.92 20.27 13.34
N LYS A 122 15.95 21.20 13.39
CA LYS A 122 16.15 22.51 14.03
C LYS A 122 16.28 22.39 15.55
N ALA A 123 15.42 21.60 16.20
CA ALA A 123 15.46 21.39 17.65
C ALA A 123 16.77 20.74 18.11
N THR A 124 17.28 19.77 17.35
CA THR A 124 18.58 19.13 17.60
C THR A 124 19.75 20.10 17.37
N ALA A 125 19.72 20.89 16.29
CA ALA A 125 20.74 21.92 16.05
C ALA A 125 20.78 23.00 17.15
N ASP A 126 19.61 23.44 17.64
CA ASP A 126 19.50 24.42 18.73
C ASP A 126 19.98 23.85 20.06
N SER A 127 19.73 22.56 20.32
CA SER A 127 20.24 21.86 21.51
C SER A 127 21.77 21.70 21.47
N ILE A 128 22.34 21.37 20.31
CA ILE A 128 23.80 21.27 20.12
C ILE A 128 24.48 22.64 20.27
N LYS A 129 23.84 23.72 19.80
CA LYS A 129 24.37 25.09 20.01
C LYS A 129 24.42 25.46 21.49
N ARG A 130 23.43 25.09 22.30
CA ARG A 130 23.42 25.36 23.75
C ARG A 130 24.52 24.61 24.51
N ILE A 131 24.86 23.39 24.08
CA ILE A 131 25.94 22.58 24.71
C ILE A 131 27.33 23.21 24.49
N LYS A 132 27.55 23.96 23.40
CA LYS A 132 28.84 24.62 23.11
C LYS A 132 29.13 25.90 23.91
N VAL A 133 28.23 26.38 24.78
CA VAL A 133 28.36 27.69 25.46
C VAL A 133 28.82 27.62 26.92
N THR A 134 29.24 26.45 27.42
CA THR A 134 29.95 26.39 28.69
C THR A 134 31.42 26.12 28.41
N PRO A 135 32.32 27.12 28.49
CA PRO A 135 33.73 26.82 28.57
C PRO A 135 33.92 26.05 29.88
N LEU A 136 34.16 24.74 29.78
CA LEU A 136 34.80 24.00 30.85
C LEU A 136 36.10 24.73 31.14
N LYS A 137 36.14 25.49 32.23
CA LYS A 137 37.40 25.98 32.80
C LYS A 137 38.22 24.74 33.09
N THR A 138 39.19 24.46 32.23
CA THR A 138 40.20 23.44 32.48
C THR A 138 41.07 23.95 33.61
N ASP A 139 40.68 23.65 34.84
CA ASP A 139 41.61 23.74 35.96
C ASP A 139 42.65 22.63 35.78
N SER A 140 43.88 23.10 35.62
CA SER A 140 45.09 22.33 35.37
C SER A 140 45.29 21.23 36.40
N LEU A 141 45.05 19.97 36.02
CA LEU A 141 45.66 18.82 36.69
C LEU A 141 46.29 17.92 35.62
N ALA A 142 47.62 18.02 35.56
CA ALA A 142 48.48 17.25 34.67
C ALA A 142 48.32 15.75 34.92
N LEU A 143 47.64 15.05 34.01
CA LEU A 143 47.67 13.59 33.95
C LEU A 143 48.90 13.15 33.14
N LYS A 144 49.89 12.69 33.91
CA LYS A 144 51.10 11.98 33.50
C LYS A 144 50.75 10.96 32.39
N LYS A 145 51.45 11.04 31.24
CA LYS A 145 51.39 10.04 30.17
C LYS A 145 51.85 8.68 30.72
N GLY A 146 50.89 7.82 31.05
CA GLY A 146 51.10 6.39 31.26
C GLY A 146 50.68 5.63 29.99
N SER A 147 51.64 5.03 29.30
CA SER A 147 51.43 4.11 28.19
C SER A 147 50.76 2.83 28.69
N ILE A 148 49.52 2.56 28.27
CA ILE A 148 48.90 1.25 28.43
C ILE A 148 48.69 0.63 27.05
N ALA A 149 49.46 -0.42 26.80
CA ALA A 149 49.44 -1.22 25.58
C ALA A 149 48.08 -1.89 25.37
N ARG A 150 47.53 -1.76 24.16
CA ARG A 150 46.35 -2.53 23.71
C ARG A 150 46.73 -4.00 23.53
N LYS A 151 46.27 -4.88 24.42
CA LYS A 151 46.26 -6.32 24.18
C LYS A 151 44.98 -6.66 23.39
N LYS A 152 45.12 -6.95 22.08
CA LYS A 152 44.02 -7.50 21.26
C LYS A 152 43.67 -8.89 21.80
N LYS A 153 42.43 -9.08 22.26
CA LYS A 153 41.85 -10.41 22.45
C LYS A 153 40.98 -10.74 21.22
N LYS A 154 41.43 -11.70 20.42
CA LYS A 154 40.61 -12.40 19.41
C LYS A 154 39.69 -13.34 20.19
N ASP A 155 38.39 -13.11 20.16
CA ASP A 155 37.43 -14.16 20.51
C ASP A 155 36.63 -14.50 19.25
N THR A 156 36.93 -15.69 18.73
CA THR A 156 36.25 -16.39 17.65
C THR A 156 34.90 -16.89 18.18
N LEU A 157 33.79 -16.49 17.57
CA LEU A 157 32.51 -17.17 17.78
C LEU A 157 32.08 -17.81 16.45
N ARG A 158 32.26 -19.14 16.43
CA ARG A 158 31.65 -20.05 15.46
C ARG A 158 30.14 -19.98 15.65
N ILE A 159 29.41 -19.84 14.55
CA ILE A 159 27.98 -20.13 14.50
C ILE A 159 27.86 -21.32 13.54
N GLN A 160 27.32 -22.43 14.04
CA GLN A 160 26.81 -23.56 13.26
C GLN A 160 25.45 -23.19 12.68
#